data_AF-A0A415RUI3-F1
#
_entry.id   AF-A0A415RUI3-F1
#
_cell.length_a   1.000
_cell.length_b   1.000
_cell.length_c   1.000
_cell.angle_alpha   90.00
_cell.angle_beta   90.00
_cell.angle_gamma   90.00
#
_symmetry.space_group_name_H-M   'P 1'
#
loop_
_entity.id
_entity.type
_entity.pdbx_description
1 polymer ?
#
loop_
_entity_poly.entity_id
_entity_poly.type
_entity_poly.pdbx_seq_one_letter_code
_entity_poly.pdbx_strand_id
1 'polypeptide(L)'
;MSLSEEAITLQRAAHELMYLGMDGSPVYSDDLSRQNGEVYRLTTSLYNSVFQSSLIEEQANVCLALLMGYNASFIDHGEKQGHVQAVLNRCWDLLEALPASLLKLRLLTACYGEVYDEPLADEARKIIAGWDGKSLTPEQQEAIEEFENVVDNPYSWEYIDE
;
A
#
# COMPACT_ATOMS: atom_id res chain seq x y z
N MET A 1 -0.85 -14.34 16.43
CA MET A 1 -1.18 -12.91 16.33
C MET A 1 -2.56 -12.81 15.71
N SER A 2 -3.26 -11.70 15.90
CA SER A 2 -4.48 -11.45 15.12
C SER A 2 -4.13 -11.09 13.67
N LEU A 3 -5.06 -11.29 12.74
CA LEU A 3 -4.89 -10.90 11.33
C LEU A 3 -4.56 -9.41 11.18
N SER A 4 -5.15 -8.57 12.03
CA SER A 4 -4.90 -7.13 12.05
C SER A 4 -3.46 -6.80 12.50
N GLU A 5 -2.94 -7.49 13.52
CA GLU A 5 -1.54 -7.34 13.95
C GLU A 5 -0.55 -7.77 12.87
N GLU A 6 -0.85 -8.86 12.15
CA GLU A 6 -0.02 -9.32 11.03
C GLU A 6 -0.04 -8.32 9.86
N ALA A 7 -1.20 -7.77 9.54
CA ALA A 7 -1.34 -6.73 8.51
C ALA A 7 -0.56 -5.46 8.86
N ILE A 8 -0.70 -4.96 10.10
CA ILE A 8 0.04 -3.76 10.55
C ILE A 8 1.55 -4.02 10.54
N THR A 9 1.97 -5.23 10.96
CA THR A 9 3.39 -5.61 10.94
C THR A 9 3.94 -5.60 9.51
N LEU A 10 3.19 -6.13 8.55
CA LEU A 10 3.57 -6.13 7.14
C LEU A 10 3.58 -4.72 6.54
N GLN A 11 2.56 -3.89 6.82
CA GLN A 11 2.52 -2.50 6.35
C GLN A 11 3.76 -1.72 6.79
N ARG A 12 4.13 -1.84 8.07
CA ARG A 12 5.33 -1.19 8.60
C ARG A 12 6.61 -1.72 7.94
N ALA A 13 6.76 -3.05 7.84
CA ALA A 13 7.96 -3.64 7.23
C ALA A 13 8.10 -3.27 5.74
N ALA A 14 6.99 -3.21 5.00
CA ALA A 14 6.96 -2.77 3.61
C ALA A 14 7.32 -1.28 3.49
N HIS A 15 6.75 -0.43 4.34
CA HIS A 15 7.07 1.00 4.39
C HIS A 15 8.56 1.24 4.71
N GLU A 16 9.10 0.58 5.74
CA GLU A 16 10.53 0.66 6.08
C GLU A 16 11.44 0.24 4.91
N LEU A 17 11.05 -0.78 4.15
CA LEU A 17 11.81 -1.25 2.99
C LEU A 17 11.73 -0.27 1.81
N MET A 18 10.56 0.33 1.54
CA MET A 18 10.38 1.30 0.45
C MET A 18 11.14 2.61 0.71
N TYR A 19 11.26 3.03 1.97
CA TYR A 19 11.91 4.27 2.37
C TYR A 19 13.39 4.07 2.78
N LEU A 20 13.92 2.86 2.61
CA LEU A 20 15.29 2.52 3.02
C LEU A 20 16.32 3.39 2.28
N GLY A 21 17.16 4.10 3.03
CA GLY A 21 18.22 4.95 2.48
C GLY A 21 17.78 6.36 2.07
N MET A 22 16.49 6.72 2.20
CA MET A 22 16.02 8.09 1.95
C MET A 22 16.52 9.10 3.01
N ASP A 23 17.00 8.63 4.16
CA ASP A 23 17.64 9.43 5.20
C ASP A 23 19.13 9.75 4.92
N GLY A 24 19.67 9.28 3.79
CA GLY A 24 21.08 9.44 3.42
C GLY A 24 22.02 8.46 4.13
N SER A 25 21.49 7.48 4.87
CA SER A 25 22.29 6.42 5.48
C SER A 25 22.79 5.41 4.45
N PRO A 26 23.97 4.79 4.66
CA PRO A 26 24.44 3.71 3.78
C PRO A 26 23.51 2.49 3.83
N VAL A 27 23.05 2.04 2.65
CA VAL A 27 22.28 0.81 2.52
C VAL A 27 23.23 -0.37 2.33
N TYR A 28 23.30 -1.26 3.33
CA TYR A 28 24.08 -2.50 3.25
C TYR A 28 23.29 -3.60 2.58
N SER A 29 23.93 -4.34 1.67
CA SER A 29 23.30 -5.43 0.90
C SER A 29 22.68 -6.51 1.77
N ASP A 30 23.33 -6.83 2.89
CA ASP A 30 22.91 -7.91 3.79
C ASP A 30 21.63 -7.51 4.55
N ASP A 31 21.56 -6.25 4.98
CA ASP A 31 20.38 -5.70 5.67
C ASP A 31 19.20 -5.56 4.71
N LEU A 32 19.44 -5.05 3.49
CA LEU A 32 18.43 -4.98 2.43
C LEU A 32 17.89 -6.37 2.09
N SER A 33 18.77 -7.35 1.90
CA SER A 33 18.37 -8.74 1.58
C SER A 33 17.56 -9.36 2.71
N ARG A 34 17.95 -9.12 3.97
CA ARG A 34 17.22 -9.59 5.15
C ARG A 34 15.83 -8.97 5.24
N GLN A 35 15.71 -7.66 5.12
CA GLN A 35 14.42 -6.95 5.17
C GLN A 35 13.50 -7.39 4.03
N ASN A 36 14.02 -7.48 2.81
CA ASN A 36 13.26 -7.94 1.65
C ASN A 36 12.75 -9.38 1.83
N GLY A 37 13.59 -10.28 2.36
CA GLY A 37 13.19 -11.65 2.68
C GLY A 37 12.09 -11.72 3.75
N GLU A 38 12.15 -10.88 4.78
CA GLU A 38 11.12 -10.81 5.82
C GLU A 38 9.79 -10.26 5.28
N VAL A 39 9.81 -9.20 4.47
CA VAL A 39 8.60 -8.66 3.82
C VAL A 39 7.94 -9.73 2.95
N TYR A 40 8.72 -10.44 2.14
CA TYR A 40 8.20 -11.53 1.30
C TYR A 40 7.57 -12.66 2.15
N ARG A 41 8.24 -13.08 3.23
CA ARG A 41 7.75 -14.12 4.15
C ARG A 41 6.44 -13.71 4.82
N LEU A 42 6.36 -12.47 5.31
CA LEU A 42 5.14 -11.92 5.92
C LEU A 42 4.00 -11.82 4.91
N THR A 43 4.27 -11.31 3.71
CA THR A 43 3.29 -11.21 2.61
C THR A 43 2.72 -12.57 2.26
N THR A 44 3.57 -13.57 2.08
CA THR A 44 3.14 -14.94 1.75
C THR A 44 2.31 -15.55 2.89
N SER A 45 2.71 -15.34 4.14
CA SER A 45 1.96 -15.81 5.31
C SER A 45 0.56 -15.19 5.37
N LEU A 46 0.48 -13.87 5.21
CA LEU A 46 -0.77 -13.11 5.28
C LEU A 46 -1.70 -13.42 4.11
N TYR A 47 -1.15 -13.63 2.91
CA TYR A 47 -1.94 -14.02 1.74
C TYR A 47 -2.66 -15.35 1.94
N ASN A 48 -2.03 -16.31 2.63
CA ASN A 48 -2.66 -17.59 2.94
C ASN A 48 -3.78 -17.48 4.00
N SER A 49 -3.82 -16.40 4.79
CA SER A 49 -4.82 -16.17 5.83
C SER A 49 -5.89 -15.14 5.45
N VAL A 50 -5.77 -14.47 4.30
CA VAL A 50 -6.64 -13.39 3.79
C VAL A 50 -8.14 -13.73 3.72
N PHE A 51 -8.51 -15.02 3.73
CA PHE A 51 -9.91 -15.47 3.63
C PHE A 51 -10.60 -15.69 4.98
N GLN A 52 -9.94 -15.39 6.10
CA GLN A 52 -10.42 -15.79 7.41
C GLN A 52 -11.19 -14.71 8.18
N SER A 53 -11.10 -13.43 7.79
CA SER A 53 -11.83 -12.33 8.47
C SER A 53 -13.16 -12.00 7.78
N SER A 54 -14.19 -11.75 8.58
CA SER A 54 -15.52 -11.28 8.13
C SER A 54 -15.70 -9.76 8.23
N LEU A 55 -14.75 -9.03 8.82
CA LEU A 55 -14.86 -7.58 9.04
C LEU A 55 -14.25 -6.82 7.87
N ILE A 56 -15.00 -5.87 7.31
CA ILE A 56 -14.61 -5.07 6.13
C ILE A 56 -13.32 -4.28 6.40
N GLU A 57 -13.19 -3.64 7.57
CA GLU A 57 -11.99 -2.87 7.93
C GLU A 57 -10.75 -3.76 8.09
N GLU A 58 -10.90 -4.96 8.63
CA GLU A 58 -9.78 -5.92 8.73
C GLU A 58 -9.38 -6.42 7.35
N GLN A 59 -10.34 -6.79 6.50
CA GLN A 59 -10.06 -7.20 5.13
C GLN A 59 -9.36 -6.08 4.34
N ALA A 60 -9.79 -4.83 4.51
CA ALA A 60 -9.15 -3.68 3.88
C ALA A 60 -7.71 -3.46 4.36
N ASN A 61 -7.45 -3.59 5.67
CA ASN A 61 -6.09 -3.53 6.20
C ASN A 61 -5.20 -4.65 5.66
N VAL A 62 -5.74 -5.85 5.54
CA VAL A 62 -5.01 -6.99 4.96
C VAL A 62 -4.72 -6.74 3.48
N CYS A 63 -5.71 -6.27 2.70
CA CYS A 63 -5.52 -5.97 1.28
C CYS A 63 -4.47 -4.86 1.08
N LEU A 64 -4.53 -3.79 1.87
CA LEU A 64 -3.51 -2.74 1.86
C LEU A 64 -2.13 -3.30 2.19
N ALA A 65 -2.02 -4.11 3.24
CA ALA A 65 -0.75 -4.72 3.64
C ALA A 65 -0.17 -5.62 2.55
N LEU A 66 -1.01 -6.39 1.86
CA LEU A 66 -0.59 -7.27 0.76
C LEU A 66 -0.11 -6.48 -0.45
N LEU A 67 -0.84 -5.43 -0.86
CA LEU A 67 -0.41 -4.58 -1.97
C LEU A 67 0.92 -3.89 -1.65
N MET A 68 1.06 -3.31 -0.46
CA MET A 68 2.33 -2.72 -0.01
C MET A 68 3.47 -3.76 0.04
N GLY A 69 3.21 -4.95 0.59
CA GLY A 69 4.20 -6.01 0.71
C GLY A 69 4.67 -6.54 -0.64
N TYR A 70 3.74 -6.73 -1.59
CA TYR A 70 4.09 -7.09 -2.96
C TYR A 70 4.87 -5.95 -3.63
N ASN A 71 4.48 -4.69 -3.48
CA ASN A 71 5.20 -3.58 -4.11
C ASN A 71 6.60 -3.36 -3.54
N ALA A 72 6.76 -3.49 -2.24
CA ALA A 72 8.05 -3.34 -1.57
C ALA A 72 9.01 -4.49 -1.87
N SER A 73 8.52 -5.73 -2.01
CA SER A 73 9.41 -6.88 -2.20
C SER A 73 9.82 -7.10 -3.65
N PHE A 74 11.14 -7.27 -3.85
CA PHE A 74 11.73 -7.64 -5.14
C PHE A 74 11.72 -9.16 -5.40
N ILE A 75 11.32 -9.98 -4.42
CA ILE A 75 11.25 -11.43 -4.58
C ILE A 75 9.96 -11.76 -5.34
N ASP A 76 10.11 -12.47 -6.46
CA ASP A 76 9.00 -12.99 -7.26
C ASP A 76 9.36 -14.39 -7.77
N HIS A 77 8.57 -15.40 -7.42
CA HIS A 77 8.69 -16.76 -7.97
C HIS A 77 7.65 -17.05 -9.08
N GLY A 78 7.01 -16.00 -9.60
CA GLY A 78 6.01 -16.05 -10.68
C GLY A 78 4.56 -15.94 -10.21
N GLU A 79 4.32 -15.91 -8.90
CA GLU A 79 3.01 -15.81 -8.27
C GLU A 79 2.54 -14.37 -8.03
N LYS A 80 3.47 -13.40 -7.98
CA LYS A 80 3.21 -12.03 -7.52
C LYS A 80 2.06 -11.36 -8.27
N GLN A 81 2.11 -11.38 -9.60
CA GLN A 81 1.08 -10.75 -10.44
C GLN A 81 -0.32 -11.36 -10.26
N GLY A 82 -0.39 -12.70 -10.13
CA GLY A 82 -1.65 -13.38 -9.88
C GLY A 82 -2.24 -13.04 -8.51
N HIS A 83 -1.39 -12.91 -7.49
CA HIS A 83 -1.80 -12.55 -6.14
C HIS A 83 -2.25 -11.09 -6.06
N VAL A 84 -1.51 -10.16 -6.68
CA VAL A 84 -1.88 -8.75 -6.78
C VAL A 84 -3.26 -8.61 -7.43
N GLN A 85 -3.49 -9.26 -8.57
CA GLN A 85 -4.81 -9.23 -9.22
C GLN A 85 -5.93 -9.79 -8.32
N ALA A 86 -5.66 -10.88 -7.60
CA ALA A 86 -6.64 -11.47 -6.68
C ALA A 86 -6.96 -10.53 -5.50
N VAL A 87 -5.99 -9.75 -5.03
CA VAL A 87 -6.19 -8.73 -4.00
C VAL A 87 -6.97 -7.54 -4.57
N LEU A 88 -6.58 -7.01 -5.73
CA LEU A 88 -7.28 -5.91 -6.42
C LEU A 88 -8.75 -6.24 -6.67
N ASN A 89 -9.06 -7.46 -7.11
CA ASN A 89 -10.45 -7.91 -7.30
C ASN A 89 -11.30 -7.77 -6.03
N ARG A 90 -10.72 -7.94 -4.83
CA ARG A 90 -11.44 -7.74 -3.57
C ARG A 90 -11.48 -6.29 -3.15
N CYS A 91 -10.42 -5.53 -3.45
CA CYS A 91 -10.39 -4.12 -3.13
C CYS A 91 -11.59 -3.38 -3.73
N TRP A 92 -12.07 -3.76 -4.93
CA TRP A 92 -13.28 -3.18 -5.51
C TRP A 92 -14.50 -3.25 -4.58
N ASP A 93 -14.85 -4.44 -4.08
CA ASP A 93 -15.99 -4.61 -3.17
C ASP A 93 -15.77 -3.87 -1.83
N LEU A 94 -14.53 -3.86 -1.33
CA LEU A 94 -14.17 -3.19 -0.08
C LEU A 94 -14.23 -1.65 -0.21
N LEU A 95 -13.75 -1.10 -1.32
CA LEU A 95 -13.74 0.33 -1.59
C LEU A 95 -15.16 0.87 -1.67
N GLU A 96 -16.09 0.15 -2.27
CA GLU A 96 -17.51 0.54 -2.29
C GLU A 96 -18.12 0.56 -0.87
N ALA A 97 -17.75 -0.39 -0.02
CA ALA A 97 -18.34 -0.54 1.31
C ALA A 97 -17.69 0.34 2.40
N LEU A 98 -16.42 0.72 2.23
CA LEU A 98 -15.68 1.50 3.22
C LEU A 98 -16.16 2.96 3.30
N PRO A 99 -16.34 3.52 4.51
CA PRO A 99 -16.55 4.94 4.67
C PRO A 99 -15.27 5.75 4.38
N ALA A 100 -15.43 7.03 4.09
CA ALA A 100 -14.31 7.96 3.93
C ALA A 100 -13.43 7.98 5.19
N SER A 101 -12.19 7.53 5.05
CA SER A 101 -11.23 7.32 6.14
C SER A 101 -9.80 7.31 5.61
N LEU A 102 -8.82 7.44 6.51
CA LEU A 102 -7.40 7.32 6.14
C LEU A 102 -7.07 5.95 5.51
N LEU A 103 -7.68 4.88 6.04
CA LEU A 103 -7.54 3.53 5.49
C LEU A 103 -8.05 3.46 4.04
N LYS A 104 -9.22 4.05 3.78
CA LYS A 104 -9.78 4.10 2.43
C LYS A 104 -8.90 4.90 1.48
N LEU A 105 -8.35 6.04 1.91
CA LEU A 105 -7.40 6.81 1.11
C LEU A 105 -6.17 5.97 0.73
N ARG A 106 -5.50 5.35 1.72
CA ARG A 106 -4.30 4.53 1.47
C ARG A 106 -4.60 3.35 0.55
N LEU A 107 -5.77 2.71 0.70
CA LEU A 107 -6.19 1.62 -0.17
C LEU A 107 -6.47 2.10 -1.60
N LEU A 108 -7.12 3.26 -1.77
CA LEU A 108 -7.33 3.89 -3.09
C LEU A 108 -5.99 4.19 -3.76
N THR A 109 -5.04 4.80 -3.04
CA THR A 109 -3.69 5.09 -3.55
C THR A 109 -2.98 3.82 -3.99
N ALA A 110 -2.99 2.78 -3.17
CA ALA A 110 -2.36 1.49 -3.50
C ALA A 110 -3.01 0.82 -4.72
N CYS A 111 -4.34 0.85 -4.83
CA CYS A 111 -5.03 0.30 -6.01
C CYS A 111 -4.73 1.12 -7.26
N TYR A 112 -4.77 2.46 -7.17
CA TYR A 112 -4.46 3.35 -8.27
C TYR A 112 -3.04 3.12 -8.80
N GLY A 113 -2.04 2.92 -7.94
CA GLY A 113 -0.67 2.62 -8.36
C GLY A 113 -0.52 1.34 -9.18
N GLU A 114 -1.47 0.39 -9.06
CA GLU A 114 -1.47 -0.84 -9.85
C GLU A 114 -2.25 -0.72 -11.17
N VAL A 115 -3.38 0.01 -11.18
CA VAL A 115 -4.32 0.01 -12.32
C VAL A 115 -4.40 1.33 -13.07
N TYR A 116 -3.93 2.42 -12.49
CA TYR A 116 -3.98 3.79 -13.02
C TYR A 116 -5.39 4.23 -13.47
N ASP A 117 -6.40 3.82 -12.71
CA ASP A 117 -7.81 4.12 -13.01
C ASP A 117 -8.24 5.43 -12.36
N GLU A 118 -8.47 6.47 -13.17
CA GLU A 118 -8.78 7.84 -12.72
C GLU A 118 -9.94 7.96 -11.71
N PRO A 119 -11.05 7.18 -11.79
CA PRO A 119 -12.10 7.20 -10.79
C PRO A 119 -11.61 6.92 -9.36
N LEU A 120 -10.56 6.10 -9.18
CA LEU A 120 -9.95 5.85 -7.87
C LEU A 120 -9.26 7.11 -7.35
N ALA A 121 -8.53 7.83 -8.21
CA ALA A 121 -7.90 9.09 -7.87
C ALA A 121 -8.93 10.18 -7.55
N ASP A 122 -10.02 10.25 -8.31
CA ASP A 122 -11.12 11.18 -8.04
C ASP A 122 -11.80 10.93 -6.69
N GLU A 123 -11.97 9.67 -6.29
CA GLU A 123 -12.49 9.35 -4.96
C GLU A 123 -11.49 9.72 -3.85
N ALA A 124 -10.20 9.47 -4.04
CA ALA A 124 -9.16 9.87 -3.11
C ALA A 124 -9.11 11.40 -2.92
N ARG A 125 -9.15 12.17 -4.02
CA ARG A 125 -9.22 13.65 -3.99
C ARG A 125 -10.44 14.15 -3.21
N LYS A 126 -11.60 13.49 -3.32
CA LYS A 126 -12.81 13.84 -2.53
C LYS A 126 -12.60 13.60 -1.03
N ILE A 127 -11.92 12.53 -0.65
CA ILE A 127 -11.60 12.26 0.77
C ILE A 127 -10.67 13.34 1.31
N ILE A 128 -9.61 13.68 0.57
CA ILE A 128 -8.64 14.71 0.95
C ILE A 128 -9.33 16.08 1.08
N ALA A 129 -10.17 16.46 0.12
CA ALA A 129 -10.95 17.70 0.20
C ALA A 129 -11.90 17.74 1.42
N GLY A 130 -12.37 16.58 1.90
CA GLY A 130 -13.16 16.47 3.14
C GLY A 130 -12.37 16.73 4.43
N TRP A 131 -11.05 16.82 4.34
CA TRP A 131 -10.16 17.20 5.43
C TRP A 131 -9.72 18.66 5.37
N ASP A 132 -10.02 19.38 4.28
CA ASP A 132 -9.66 20.78 4.10
C ASP A 132 -10.18 21.65 5.26
N GLY A 133 -9.32 22.55 5.76
CA GLY A 133 -9.58 23.38 6.93
C GLY A 133 -9.47 22.70 8.31
N LYS A 134 -9.09 21.42 8.41
CA LYS A 134 -8.77 20.73 9.68
C LYS A 134 -7.25 20.66 9.89
N SER A 135 -6.81 20.59 11.14
CA SER A 135 -5.42 20.23 11.45
C SER A 135 -5.20 18.77 11.08
N LEU A 136 -4.40 18.51 10.05
CA LEU A 136 -4.05 17.16 9.60
C LEU A 136 -3.09 16.49 10.59
N THR A 137 -3.21 15.17 10.76
CA THR A 137 -2.20 14.37 11.47
C THR A 137 -0.99 14.10 10.56
N PRO A 138 0.18 13.76 11.12
CA PRO A 138 1.36 13.39 10.32
C PRO A 138 1.06 12.26 9.33
N GLU A 139 0.28 11.26 9.73
CA GLU A 139 -0.07 10.11 8.89
C GLU A 139 -1.01 10.49 7.74
N GLN A 140 -1.86 11.50 7.94
CA GLN A 140 -2.70 12.06 6.87
C GLN A 140 -1.87 12.87 5.89
N GLN A 141 -0.90 13.65 6.37
CA GLN A 141 0.01 14.42 5.51
C GLN A 141 0.85 13.47 4.65
N GLU A 142 1.45 12.45 5.25
CA GLU A 142 2.19 11.40 4.55
C GLU A 142 1.32 10.72 3.48
N ALA A 143 0.09 10.32 3.82
CA ALA A 143 -0.80 9.67 2.86
C ALA A 143 -1.23 10.57 1.69
N ILE A 144 -1.31 11.89 1.92
CA ILE A 144 -1.58 12.88 0.86
C ILE A 144 -0.34 13.00 -0.06
N GLU A 145 0.85 13.13 0.52
CA GLU A 145 2.10 13.22 -0.24
C GLU A 145 2.35 11.95 -1.07
N GLU A 146 2.14 10.76 -0.50
CA GLU A 146 2.18 9.49 -1.23
C GLU A 146 1.17 9.46 -2.38
N PHE A 147 -0.06 9.92 -2.14
CA PHE A 147 -1.09 9.97 -3.17
C PHE A 147 -0.72 10.91 -4.32
N GLU A 148 -0.26 12.12 -4.00
CA GLU A 148 0.19 13.10 -4.99
C GLU A 148 1.36 12.56 -5.81
N ASN A 149 2.36 11.95 -5.15
CA ASN A 149 3.50 11.34 -5.85
C ASN A 149 3.09 10.23 -6.84
N VAL A 150 2.14 9.36 -6.45
CA VAL A 150 1.68 8.28 -7.33
C VAL A 150 0.84 8.82 -8.51
N VAL A 151 0.03 9.85 -8.27
CA VAL A 151 -0.80 10.47 -9.33
C VAL A 151 0.03 11.31 -10.29
N ASP A 152 1.01 12.05 -9.79
CA ASP A 152 1.85 12.95 -10.58
C ASP A 152 2.93 12.20 -11.36
N ASN A 153 3.24 10.96 -10.98
CA ASN A 153 4.19 10.09 -11.67
C ASN A 153 3.55 8.78 -12.18
N PRO A 154 2.57 8.85 -13.11
CA PRO A 154 1.90 7.65 -13.62
C PRO A 154 2.78 6.84 -14.57
N TYR A 155 3.85 7.44 -15.10
CA TYR A 155 4.77 6.82 -16.04
C TYR A 155 6.21 6.97 -15.56
N SER A 156 6.76 5.91 -14.94
CA SER A 156 8.12 5.93 -14.38
C SER A 156 9.25 6.18 -15.40
N TRP A 157 8.95 6.23 -16.71
CA TRP A 157 9.87 6.51 -17.82
C TRP A 157 9.69 7.90 -18.44
N GLU A 158 8.82 8.74 -17.89
CA GLU A 158 8.68 10.13 -18.33
C GLU A 158 9.88 10.93 -17.80
N TYR A 159 10.76 11.33 -18.72
CA TYR A 159 11.92 12.16 -18.39
C TYR A 159 11.44 13.56 -18.01
N ILE A 160 11.81 14.02 -16.82
CA ILE A 160 11.67 15.42 -16.43
C ILE A 160 12.89 16.15 -16.99
N ASP A 161 12.69 17.13 -17.86
CA ASP A 161 13.76 18.02 -18.30
C ASP A 161 14.29 18.82 -17.09
N GLU A 162 15.58 18.65 -16.75
CA GLU A 162 16.28 19.37 -15.67
C GLU A 162 16.56 20.86 -15.98
#